data_AF-A0A7S0WWN6-F1
#
_entry.id   AF-A0A7S0WWN6-F1
#
_cell.length_a   1.000
_cell.length_b   1.000
_cell.length_c   1.000
_cell.angle_alpha   90.00
_cell.angle_beta   90.00
_cell.angle_gamma   90.00
#
_symmetry.space_group_name_H-M   'P 1'
#
loop_
_entity.id
_entity.type
_entity.pdbx_description
1 polymer ?
#
loop_
_entity_poly.entity_id
_entity_poly.type
_entity_poly.pdbx_seq_one_letter_code
_entity_poly.pdbx_strand_id
1 'polypeptide(L)'
;MPSDHLLLYFQENLKIVDHWNVNGTHYALTSEAWLKNMDNHKKQVMPIIRETYGAHQQTKWFVYWRLFFIAVAEMFAWDKGNEWYVSHYLFEKPAA
;
A
#
# COMPACT_ATOMS: atom_id res chain seq x y z
N MET A 1 -3.58 4.28 -7.92
CA MET A 1 -4.61 4.35 -6.87
C MET A 1 -5.80 5.10 -7.45
N PRO A 2 -7.05 4.69 -7.17
CA PRO A 2 -8.22 5.45 -7.61
C PRO A 2 -8.18 6.86 -7.02
N SER A 3 -8.84 7.82 -7.66
CA SER A 3 -9.02 9.15 -7.07
C SER A 3 -9.91 9.07 -5.83
N ASP A 4 -9.70 9.99 -4.89
CA ASP A 4 -10.43 10.07 -3.63
C ASP A 4 -11.95 10.18 -3.78
N HIS A 5 -12.42 10.77 -4.87
CA HIS A 5 -13.85 10.95 -5.10
C HIS A 5 -14.48 9.80 -5.90
N LEU A 6 -13.69 8.83 -6.38
CA LEU A 6 -14.16 7.85 -7.37
C LEU A 6 -15.41 7.10 -6.90
N LEU A 7 -15.43 6.64 -5.64
CA LEU A 7 -16.55 5.84 -5.12
C LEU A 7 -17.80 6.67 -4.83
N LEU A 8 -17.68 8.00 -4.76
CA LEU A 8 -18.83 8.89 -4.55
C LEU A 8 -19.75 8.94 -5.79
N TYR A 9 -19.25 8.53 -6.96
CA TYR A 9 -20.03 8.44 -8.21
C TYR A 9 -20.83 7.14 -8.33
N PHE A 10 -20.58 6.12 -7.49
CA PHE A 10 -21.19 4.79 -7.60
C PHE A 10 -22.06 4.47 -6.38
N GLN A 11 -23.20 5.16 -6.27
CA GLN A 11 -24.06 5.08 -5.09
C GLN A 11 -25.44 4.43 -5.35
N GLU A 12 -25.55 3.55 -6.33
CA GLU A 12 -26.84 2.89 -6.63
C GLU A 12 -27.23 1.89 -5.53
N ASN A 13 -26.31 1.01 -5.13
CA ASN A 13 -26.58 -0.07 -4.18
C ASN A 13 -26.07 0.20 -2.75
N LEU A 14 -25.22 1.21 -2.59
CA LEU A 14 -24.65 1.65 -1.32
C LEU A 14 -24.65 3.19 -1.29
N LYS A 15 -24.99 3.79 -0.14
CA LYS A 15 -24.95 5.25 0.05
C LYS A 15 -23.81 5.62 0.98
N ILE A 16 -23.06 6.67 0.65
CA ILE A 16 -22.00 7.17 1.50
C ILE A 16 -22.62 7.79 2.76
N VAL A 17 -22.10 7.40 3.92
CA VAL A 17 -22.45 7.98 5.23
C VAL A 17 -21.35 8.93 5.67
N ASP A 18 -20.08 8.51 5.51
CA ASP A 18 -18.93 9.29 5.92
C ASP A 18 -17.71 8.95 5.06
N HIS A 19 -16.78 9.89 4.95
CA HIS A 19 -15.57 9.78 4.14
C HIS A 19 -14.47 10.65 4.77
N TRP A 20 -13.29 10.05 4.94
CA TRP A 20 -12.14 10.77 5.46
C TRP A 20 -10.83 10.24 4.86
N ASN A 21 -9.81 11.09 4.89
CA ASN A 21 -8.48 10.77 4.40
C ASN A 21 -7.49 10.55 5.54
N VAL A 22 -6.54 9.66 5.30
CA VAL A 22 -5.36 9.48 6.13
C VAL A 22 -4.15 9.87 5.28
N ASN A 23 -3.43 10.93 5.71
CA ASN A 23 -2.28 11.49 4.99
C ASN A 23 -1.27 10.40 4.58
N GLY A 24 -0.70 10.56 3.39
CA GLY A 24 0.20 9.56 2.78
C GLY A 24 1.42 9.21 3.61
N THR A 25 1.90 10.14 4.44
CA THR A 25 3.04 9.95 5.33
C THR A 25 2.90 8.68 6.20
N HIS A 26 1.68 8.33 6.61
CA HIS A 26 1.45 7.09 7.38
C HIS A 26 1.80 5.83 6.59
N TYR A 27 1.42 5.77 5.31
CA TYR A 27 1.71 4.64 4.45
C TYR A 27 3.19 4.62 4.04
N ALA A 28 3.79 5.79 3.85
CA ALA A 28 5.22 5.93 3.59
C ALA A 28 6.05 5.34 4.73
N LEU A 29 5.78 5.75 5.98
CA LEU A 29 6.45 5.23 7.18
C LEU A 29 6.26 3.71 7.33
N THR A 30 5.08 3.20 6.99
CA THR A 30 4.80 1.76 7.00
C THR A 30 5.68 1.02 5.98
N SER A 31 5.81 1.55 4.76
CA SER A 31 6.62 0.96 3.70
C SER A 31 8.12 1.00 4.02
N GLU A 32 8.61 2.09 4.59
CA GLU A 32 9.99 2.20 5.11
C GLU A 32 10.25 1.17 6.23
N ALA A 33 9.31 1.04 7.17
CA ALA A 33 9.42 0.08 8.25
C ALA A 33 9.48 -1.36 7.73
N TRP A 34 8.68 -1.70 6.72
CA TRP A 34 8.73 -3.01 6.06
C TRP A 34 10.04 -3.25 5.30
N LEU A 35 10.54 -2.26 4.56
CA LEU A 35 11.83 -2.35 3.89
C LEU A 35 12.96 -2.62 4.89
N LYS A 36 13.02 -1.82 5.96
CA LYS A 36 14.02 -1.98 7.03
C LYS A 36 13.90 -3.34 7.71
N ASN A 37 12.68 -3.79 7.98
CA ASN A 37 12.45 -5.09 8.60
C ASN A 37 12.91 -6.24 7.69
N MET A 38 12.60 -6.17 6.39
CA MET A 38 13.03 -7.16 5.40
C MET A 38 14.55 -7.21 5.27
N ASP A 39 15.22 -6.06 5.23
CA ASP A 39 16.68 -5.98 5.15
C ASP A 39 17.36 -6.54 6.41
N ASN A 40 16.85 -6.21 7.60
CA ASN A 40 17.36 -6.73 8.88
C ASN A 40 17.21 -8.25 8.99
N HIS A 41 16.15 -8.81 8.41
CA HIS A 41 15.84 -10.24 8.46
C HIS A 41 16.19 -10.99 7.17
N LYS A 42 17.08 -10.45 6.34
CA LYS A 42 17.46 -11.02 5.04
C LYS A 42 17.80 -12.52 5.10
N LYS A 43 18.52 -12.96 6.13
CA LYS A 43 18.90 -14.39 6.30
C LYS A 43 17.69 -15.32 6.42
N GLN A 44 16.59 -14.84 6.98
CA GLN A 44 15.34 -15.59 7.17
C GLN A 44 14.42 -15.46 5.95
N VAL A 45 14.42 -14.28 5.31
CA VAL A 45 13.58 -13.99 4.14
C VAL A 45 14.09 -14.70 2.87
N MET A 46 15.41 -14.77 2.68
CA MET A 46 15.99 -15.36 1.45
C MET A 46 15.57 -16.82 1.19
N PRO A 47 15.55 -17.73 2.19
CA PRO A 47 14.99 -19.08 2.01
C PRO A 47 13.54 -19.09 1.52
N ILE A 48 12.68 -18.24 2.10
CA ILE A 48 11.27 -18.11 1.72
C ILE A 48 11.16 -17.66 0.26
N ILE A 49 11.89 -16.60 -0.12
CA ILE A 49 11.90 -16.11 -1.51
C ILE A 49 12.39 -17.19 -2.48
N ARG A 50 13.43 -17.95 -2.11
CA ARG A 50 13.93 -19.06 -2.92
C ARG A 50 12.89 -20.14 -3.13
N GLU A 51 12.15 -20.51 -2.08
CA GLU A 51 11.10 -21.52 -2.15
C GLU A 51 9.91 -21.05 -2.99
N THR A 52 9.47 -19.79 -2.79
CA THR A 52 8.32 -19.21 -3.50
C THR A 52 8.58 -18.94 -4.99
N TYR A 53 9.76 -18.39 -5.33
CA TYR A 53 10.03 -17.88 -6.68
C TYR A 53 11.10 -18.68 -7.45
N GLY A 54 11.73 -19.65 -6.80
CA GLY A 54 12.77 -20.49 -7.38
C GLY A 54 14.20 -19.96 -7.14
N ALA A 55 15.13 -20.90 -6.96
CA ALA A 55 16.53 -20.64 -6.63
C ALA A 55 17.26 -19.68 -7.58
N HIS A 56 16.96 -19.76 -8.88
CA HIS A 56 17.59 -18.92 -9.91
C HIS A 56 17.05 -17.49 -9.93
N GLN A 57 15.92 -17.21 -9.26
CA GLN A 57 15.29 -15.89 -9.25
C GLN A 57 15.36 -15.18 -7.88
N GLN A 58 15.93 -15.82 -6.85
CA GLN A 58 15.87 -15.31 -5.48
C GLN A 58 16.39 -13.86 -5.34
N THR A 59 17.48 -13.52 -6.03
CA THR A 59 18.04 -12.16 -6.01
C THR A 59 17.11 -11.16 -6.68
N LYS A 60 16.55 -11.53 -7.84
CA LYS A 60 15.61 -10.70 -8.61
C LYS A 60 14.39 -10.36 -7.76
N TRP A 61 13.77 -11.36 -7.13
CA TRP A 61 12.56 -11.15 -6.32
C TRP A 61 12.83 -10.45 -5.00
N PHE A 62 13.97 -10.71 -4.35
CA PHE A 62 14.38 -9.92 -3.18
C PHE A 62 14.51 -8.43 -3.52
N VAL A 63 15.14 -8.12 -4.67
CA VAL A 63 15.27 -6.73 -5.14
C VAL A 63 13.93 -6.14 -5.55
N TYR A 64 13.05 -6.90 -6.21
CA TYR A 64 11.72 -6.40 -6.59
C TYR A 64 10.87 -6.01 -5.39
N TRP A 65 10.86 -6.82 -4.33
CA TRP A 65 10.18 -6.47 -3.08
C TRP A 65 10.77 -5.22 -2.44
N ARG A 66 12.11 -5.09 -2.42
CA ARG A 66 12.75 -3.86 -1.94
C ARG A 66 12.35 -2.64 -2.76
N LEU A 67 12.43 -2.73 -4.09
CA LEU A 67 12.06 -1.64 -4.99
C LEU A 67 10.59 -1.26 -4.85
N PHE A 68 9.71 -2.23 -4.63
CA PHE A 68 8.31 -1.99 -4.34
C PHE A 68 8.15 -1.13 -3.07
N PHE A 69 8.75 -1.53 -1.95
CA PHE A 69 8.64 -0.75 -0.71
C PHE A 69 9.26 0.65 -0.84
N ILE A 70 10.39 0.79 -1.53
CA ILE A 70 11.01 2.09 -1.81
C ILE A 70 10.08 2.97 -2.65
N ALA A 71 9.60 2.47 -3.79
CA ALA A 71 8.75 3.24 -4.69
C ALA A 71 7.45 3.69 -4.01
N VAL A 72 6.86 2.82 -3.18
CA VAL A 72 5.66 3.14 -2.41
C VAL A 72 5.96 4.17 -1.33
N ALA A 73 7.08 4.05 -0.60
CA ALA A 73 7.48 5.04 0.40
C ALA A 73 7.63 6.44 -0.21
N GLU A 74 8.38 6.56 -1.30
CA GLU A 74 8.62 7.84 -1.97
C GLU A 74 7.33 8.44 -2.55
N MET A 75 6.51 7.63 -3.22
CA MET A 75 5.25 8.09 -3.81
C MET A 75 4.30 8.62 -2.73
N PHE A 76 4.14 7.91 -1.61
CA PHE A 76 3.24 8.33 -0.53
C PHE A 76 3.79 9.45 0.37
N ALA A 77 5.11 9.65 0.39
CA ALA A 77 5.73 10.77 1.11
C ALA A 77 5.71 12.08 0.30
N TRP A 78 5.46 12.00 -1.02
CA TRP A 78 5.50 13.14 -1.92
C TRP A 78 4.59 14.28 -1.46
N ASP A 79 5.10 15.50 -1.58
CA ASP A 79 4.47 16.74 -1.07
C ASP A 79 3.90 16.60 0.36
N LYS A 80 4.72 16.06 1.28
CA LYS A 80 4.34 15.82 2.68
C LYS A 80 3.11 14.91 2.81
N GLY A 81 2.95 13.98 1.86
CA GLY A 81 1.87 13.00 1.80
C GLY A 81 0.51 13.55 1.39
N ASN A 82 0.46 14.68 0.70
CA ASN A 82 -0.80 15.32 0.28
C ASN A 82 -1.25 14.94 -1.15
N GLU A 83 -0.42 14.26 -1.93
CA GLU A 83 -0.78 13.83 -3.29
C GLU A 83 -1.36 12.40 -3.33
N TRP A 84 -0.66 11.44 -2.70
CA TRP A 84 -1.15 10.06 -2.54
C TRP A 84 -1.41 9.77 -1.07
N TYR A 85 -2.63 9.33 -0.76
CA TYR A 85 -3.09 9.05 0.60
C TYR A 85 -4.12 7.93 0.60
N VAL A 86 -4.58 7.54 1.79
CA VAL A 86 -5.58 6.48 1.96
C VAL A 86 -6.94 7.12 2.20
N SER A 87 -7.94 6.71 1.42
CA SER A 87 -9.32 7.15 1.57
C SER A 87 -10.13 6.06 2.25
N HIS A 88 -10.82 6.42 3.34
CA HIS A 88 -11.75 5.54 4.04
C HIS A 88 -13.17 6.00 3.75
N TYR A 89 -14.05 5.04 3.48
CA TYR A 89 -15.44 5.29 3.14
C TYR A 89 -16.33 4.42 4.01
N LEU A 90 -17.29 5.04 4.68
CA LEU A 90 -18.35 4.35 5.39
C LEU A 90 -19.60 4.40 4.53
N PHE A 91 -20.13 3.23 4.19
CA PHE A 91 -21.34 3.09 3.39
C PHE A 91 -22.46 2.43 4.19
N GLU A 92 -23.70 2.78 3.84
CA GLU A 92 -24.90 2.08 4.27
C GLU A 92 -25.66 1.49 3.08
N LYS A 93 -26.49 0.49 3.36
CA LYS A 93 -27.42 -0.04 2.37
C LYS A 93 -28.64 0.89 2.29
N PRO A 94 -29.08 1.33 1.09
CA PRO A 94 -30.31 2.08 0.95
C PRO A 94 -31.49 1.31 1.53
N ALA A 95 -32.44 2.02 2.15
CA ALA A 95 -33.72 1.44 2.52
C ALA A 95 -34.43 0.91 1.26
N ALA A 96 -35.21 -0.18 1.43
CA ALA A 96 -36.01 -0.78 0.36
C ALA A 96 -37.17 0.13 -0.06
#